data_AF-I9RWM6-F1
#
_entry.id   AF-I9RWM6-F1
#
_cell.length_a   1.000
_cell.length_b   1.000
_cell.length_c   1.000
_cell.angle_alpha   90.00
_cell.angle_beta   90.00
_cell.angle_gamma   90.00
#
_symmetry.space_group_name_H-M   'P 1'
#
loop_
_entity.id
_entity.type
_entity.pdbx_description
1 polymer ?
#
loop_
_entity_poly.entity_id
_entity_poly.type
_entity_poly.pdbx_seq_one_letter_code
_entity_poly.pdbx_strand_id
1 'polypeptide(L)'
;MEIVLINEELFRENGPIKEDTIITKFVPYINIAQKMYIERILGKSLTDELKDQIKAASQKDATGEEITPENQALILKIAPALSFYAVYQGLPFHWASIVNKGITLRNSENSDAVTINDIAQLRRWIKDDAEELGRDLIEYLCSCKESYPLWKPGKGCDCGPLWNGGEGSVVSPFDAGIFIPKRRR
;
A
#
# COMPACT_ATOMS: atom_id res chain seq x y z
N MET A 1 -3.70 16.58 -7.14
CA MET A 1 -4.11 15.50 -6.23
C MET A 1 -3.37 14.26 -6.68
N GLU A 2 -2.67 13.60 -5.79
CA GLU A 2 -1.96 12.37 -6.13
C GLU A 2 -2.89 11.17 -5.99
N ILE A 3 -2.76 10.22 -6.92
CA ILE A 3 -3.66 9.08 -7.04
C ILE A 3 -3.24 8.00 -6.04
N VAL A 4 -4.24 7.54 -5.28
CA VAL A 4 -4.10 6.47 -4.29
C VAL A 4 -4.53 5.15 -4.94
N LEU A 5 -3.77 4.08 -4.71
CA LEU A 5 -3.97 2.78 -5.35
C LEU A 5 -5.16 1.99 -4.78
N ILE A 6 -5.59 2.32 -3.56
CA ILE A 6 -6.74 1.68 -2.91
C ILE A 6 -7.77 2.74 -2.51
N ASN A 7 -9.04 2.34 -2.53
CA ASN A 7 -10.15 3.15 -2.04
C ASN A 7 -10.40 2.92 -0.54
N GLU A 8 -11.33 3.67 0.04
CA GLU A 8 -11.68 3.55 1.46
C GLU A 8 -12.30 2.19 1.82
N GLU A 9 -13.02 1.56 0.88
CA GLU A 9 -13.63 0.24 1.06
C GLU A 9 -12.55 -0.84 1.23
N LEU A 10 -11.59 -0.91 0.31
CA LEU A 10 -10.44 -1.81 0.42
C LEU A 10 -9.63 -1.53 1.68
N PHE A 11 -9.47 -0.26 2.06
CA PHE A 11 -8.78 0.10 3.29
C PHE A 11 -9.52 -0.43 4.54
N ARG A 12 -10.85 -0.36 4.56
CA ARG A 12 -11.70 -0.87 5.65
C ARG A 12 -11.65 -2.40 5.76
N GLU A 13 -11.73 -3.08 4.63
CA GLU A 13 -11.70 -4.55 4.58
C GLU A 13 -10.36 -5.11 5.05
N ASN A 14 -9.27 -4.48 4.60
CA ASN A 14 -7.92 -5.02 4.77
C ASN A 14 -7.15 -4.41 5.96
N GLY A 15 -7.61 -3.29 6.51
CA GLY A 15 -6.94 -2.62 7.64
C GLY A 15 -7.14 -3.33 9.00
N PRO A 16 -6.21 -3.13 9.95
CA PRO A 16 -6.30 -3.69 11.31
C PRO A 16 -7.34 -2.98 12.19
N ILE A 17 -7.81 -1.79 11.79
CA ILE A 17 -8.84 -1.03 12.49
C ILE A 17 -10.18 -1.31 11.82
N LYS A 18 -11.17 -1.75 12.61
CA LYS A 18 -12.53 -2.07 12.12
C LYS A 18 -13.60 -1.04 12.47
N GLU A 19 -13.27 -0.04 13.29
CA GLU A 19 -14.22 0.99 13.68
C GLU A 19 -14.26 2.15 12.66
N ASP A 20 -15.39 2.32 11.98
CA ASP A 20 -15.61 3.33 10.94
C ASP A 20 -15.29 4.78 11.39
N THR A 21 -15.59 5.13 12.65
CA THR A 21 -15.33 6.49 13.17
C THR A 21 -13.84 6.81 13.30
N ILE A 22 -13.00 5.78 13.30
CA ILE A 22 -11.55 5.87 13.40
C ILE A 22 -10.91 5.75 12.01
N ILE A 23 -11.43 4.88 11.14
CA ILE A 23 -10.90 4.63 9.79
C ILE A 23 -10.69 5.92 8.99
N THR A 24 -11.68 6.82 8.99
CA THR A 24 -11.62 8.11 8.27
C THR A 24 -10.44 9.00 8.70
N LYS A 25 -9.95 8.85 9.94
CA LYS A 25 -8.76 9.56 10.43
C LYS A 25 -7.47 9.03 9.82
N PHE A 26 -7.46 7.78 9.37
CA PHE A 26 -6.29 7.12 8.79
C PHE A 26 -6.19 7.27 7.27
N VAL A 27 -7.29 7.62 6.58
CA VAL A 27 -7.33 7.84 5.12
C VAL A 27 -6.23 8.80 4.61
N PRO A 28 -5.93 9.93 5.28
CA PRO A 28 -4.85 10.83 4.83
C PRO A 28 -3.45 10.18 4.80
N TYR A 29 -3.23 9.12 5.58
CA TYR A 29 -1.93 8.44 5.67
C TYR A 29 -1.74 7.38 4.59
N ILE A 30 -2.78 7.00 3.85
CA ILE A 30 -2.69 6.02 2.75
C ILE A 30 -1.71 6.51 1.68
N ASN A 31 -1.80 7.78 1.29
CA ASN A 31 -0.88 8.37 0.31
C ASN A 31 0.59 8.33 0.80
N ILE A 32 0.82 8.67 2.06
CA ILE A 32 2.16 8.67 2.68
C ILE A 32 2.72 7.25 2.68
N ALA A 33 1.92 6.28 3.13
CA ALA A 33 2.29 4.87 3.17
C ALA A 33 2.57 4.30 1.77
N GLN A 34 1.74 4.64 0.79
CA GLN A 34 1.93 4.23 -0.60
C GLN A 34 3.31 4.63 -1.11
N LYS A 35 3.65 5.93 -1.03
CA LYS A 35 4.95 6.46 -1.44
C LYS A 35 6.13 5.83 -0.72
N MET A 36 6.00 5.65 0.60
CA MET A 36 7.12 5.21 1.43
C MET A 36 7.41 3.71 1.31
N TYR A 37 6.39 2.89 1.07
CA TYR A 37 6.51 1.43 1.14
C TYR A 37 6.11 0.76 -0.17
N ILE A 38 4.89 1.00 -0.64
CA ILE A 38 4.33 0.28 -1.80
C ILE A 38 5.02 0.66 -3.10
N GLU A 39 5.24 1.94 -3.38
CA GLU A 39 5.91 2.37 -4.62
C GLU A 39 7.35 1.87 -4.71
N ARG A 40 7.99 1.58 -3.58
CA ARG A 40 9.33 0.97 -3.54
C ARG A 40 9.29 -0.51 -3.93
N ILE A 41 8.22 -1.21 -3.58
CA ILE A 41 7.98 -2.62 -3.93
C ILE A 41 7.59 -2.73 -5.41
N LEU A 42 6.69 -1.88 -5.89
CA LEU A 42 6.20 -1.93 -7.27
C LEU A 42 7.19 -1.35 -8.28
N GLY A 43 7.96 -0.34 -7.86
CA GLY A 43 8.72 0.47 -8.80
C GLY A 43 7.89 1.54 -9.48
N LYS A 44 8.58 2.51 -10.05
CA LYS A 44 7.95 3.69 -10.64
C LYS A 44 7.04 3.35 -11.83
N SER A 45 7.52 2.53 -12.77
CA SER A 45 6.78 2.26 -14.01
C SER A 45 5.44 1.58 -13.77
N LEU A 46 5.42 0.51 -12.96
CA LEU A 46 4.19 -0.19 -12.60
C LEU A 46 3.28 0.69 -11.75
N THR A 47 3.85 1.49 -10.83
CA THR A 47 3.06 2.46 -10.06
C THR A 47 2.38 3.48 -10.97
N ASP A 48 3.10 4.04 -11.95
CA ASP A 48 2.56 5.05 -12.86
C ASP A 48 1.46 4.45 -13.75
N GLU A 49 1.63 3.21 -14.23
CA GLU A 49 0.60 2.47 -14.96
C GLU A 49 -0.69 2.32 -14.13
N LEU A 50 -0.58 1.82 -12.89
CA LEU A 50 -1.74 1.65 -12.01
C LEU A 50 -2.43 2.98 -11.72
N LYS A 51 -1.66 4.05 -11.47
CA LYS A 51 -2.19 5.39 -11.23
C LYS A 51 -2.93 5.91 -12.46
N ASP A 52 -2.39 5.73 -13.66
CA ASP A 52 -3.01 6.18 -14.90
C ASP A 52 -4.32 5.41 -15.19
N GLN A 53 -4.35 4.10 -14.96
CA GLN A 53 -5.57 3.28 -15.09
C GLN A 53 -6.64 3.69 -14.08
N ILE A 54 -6.27 3.89 -12.80
CA ILE A 54 -7.21 4.39 -11.78
C ILE A 54 -7.72 5.78 -12.13
N LYS A 55 -6.86 6.66 -12.68
CA LYS A 55 -7.25 8.00 -13.14
C LYS A 55 -8.31 7.93 -14.23
N ALA A 56 -8.11 7.02 -15.18
CA ALA A 56 -9.03 6.79 -16.29
C ALA A 56 -10.36 6.22 -15.77
N ALA A 57 -10.30 5.22 -14.88
CA ALA A 57 -11.48 4.63 -14.23
C ALA A 57 -12.27 5.62 -13.36
N SER A 58 -11.64 6.72 -12.92
CA SER A 58 -12.28 7.77 -12.12
C SER A 58 -12.96 8.86 -12.96
N GLN A 59 -12.88 8.81 -14.29
CA GLN A 59 -13.53 9.78 -15.17
C GLN A 59 -15.04 9.52 -15.28
N LYS A 60 -15.82 10.55 -15.60
CA LYS A 60 -17.29 10.44 -15.73
C LYS A 60 -17.74 9.49 -16.84
N ASP A 61 -16.93 9.36 -17.88
CA ASP A 61 -17.22 8.55 -19.06
C ASP A 61 -16.56 7.15 -18.99
N ALA A 62 -16.09 6.74 -17.80
CA ALA A 62 -15.44 5.44 -17.61
C ALA A 62 -16.41 4.28 -17.86
N THR A 63 -15.95 3.26 -18.57
CA THR A 63 -16.72 2.06 -18.93
C THR A 63 -16.55 0.92 -17.93
N GLY A 64 -15.61 1.04 -16.98
CA GLY A 64 -15.28 0.02 -15.98
C GLY A 64 -14.20 -0.96 -16.45
N GLU A 65 -13.68 -0.80 -17.67
CA GLU A 65 -12.63 -1.64 -18.27
C GLU A 65 -11.25 -0.95 -18.29
N GLU A 66 -11.13 0.23 -17.70
CA GLU A 66 -9.89 1.02 -17.71
C GLU A 66 -8.76 0.40 -16.89
N ILE A 67 -9.10 -0.45 -15.92
CA ILE A 67 -8.15 -1.22 -15.12
C ILE A 67 -8.17 -2.66 -15.63
N THR A 68 -7.01 -3.15 -16.08
CA THR A 68 -6.92 -4.52 -16.59
C THR A 68 -7.22 -5.53 -15.47
N PRO A 69 -7.76 -6.73 -15.78
CA PRO A 69 -8.04 -7.76 -14.78
C PRO A 69 -6.82 -8.11 -13.91
N GLU A 70 -5.64 -8.15 -14.51
CA GLU A 70 -4.37 -8.42 -13.81
C GLU A 70 -4.02 -7.30 -12.83
N ASN A 71 -4.27 -6.05 -13.19
CA ASN A 71 -4.02 -4.90 -12.33
C ASN A 71 -5.08 -4.75 -11.24
N GLN A 72 -6.33 -5.15 -11.50
CA GLN A 72 -7.36 -5.29 -10.45
C GLN A 72 -6.93 -6.31 -9.40
N ALA A 73 -6.47 -7.49 -9.83
CA ALA A 73 -5.95 -8.51 -8.93
C ALA A 73 -4.73 -8.02 -8.12
N LEU A 74 -3.83 -7.27 -8.76
CA LEU A 74 -2.69 -6.66 -8.09
C LEU A 74 -3.11 -5.63 -7.03
N ILE A 75 -4.09 -4.77 -7.32
CA ILE A 75 -4.63 -3.79 -6.35
C ILE A 75 -5.18 -4.52 -5.12
N LEU A 76 -5.90 -5.64 -5.29
CA LEU A 76 -6.38 -6.47 -4.18
C LEU A 76 -5.22 -7.05 -3.35
N LYS A 77 -4.09 -7.40 -3.97
CA LYS A 77 -2.88 -7.87 -3.27
C LYS A 77 -2.10 -6.74 -2.59
N ILE A 78 -2.20 -5.51 -3.08
CA ILE A 78 -1.59 -4.32 -2.45
C ILE A 78 -2.35 -3.91 -1.19
N ALA A 79 -3.68 -4.09 -1.17
CA ALA A 79 -4.55 -3.53 -0.14
C ALA A 79 -4.20 -3.93 1.31
N PRO A 80 -3.86 -5.19 1.64
CA PRO A 80 -3.41 -5.56 2.98
C PRO A 80 -2.20 -4.77 3.46
N ALA A 81 -1.09 -4.84 2.72
CA ALA A 81 0.15 -4.17 3.09
C ALA A 81 -0.05 -2.65 3.21
N LEU A 82 -0.69 -2.03 2.23
CA LEU A 82 -0.92 -0.58 2.22
C LEU A 82 -1.80 -0.13 3.40
N SER A 83 -2.83 -0.90 3.75
CA SER A 83 -3.71 -0.57 4.86
C SER A 83 -2.98 -0.62 6.21
N PHE A 84 -2.17 -1.66 6.42
CA PHE A 84 -1.35 -1.77 7.63
C PHE A 84 -0.30 -0.67 7.72
N TYR A 85 0.40 -0.35 6.62
CA TYR A 85 1.36 0.77 6.59
C TYR A 85 0.68 2.12 6.84
N ALA A 86 -0.53 2.35 6.33
CA ALA A 86 -1.27 3.59 6.59
C ALA A 86 -1.61 3.74 8.08
N VAL A 87 -2.03 2.65 8.74
CA VAL A 87 -2.26 2.65 10.18
C VAL A 87 -0.95 2.86 10.94
N TYR A 88 0.13 2.18 10.57
CA TYR A 88 1.45 2.37 11.16
C TYR A 88 1.92 3.84 11.12
N GLN A 89 1.65 4.54 10.01
CA GLN A 89 1.99 5.95 9.84
C GLN A 89 1.10 6.89 10.66
N GLY A 90 -0.21 6.61 10.73
CA GLY A 90 -1.16 7.44 11.47
C GLY A 90 -1.18 7.22 12.98
N LEU A 91 -0.72 6.06 13.46
CA LEU A 91 -0.87 5.66 14.86
C LEU A 91 -0.28 6.68 15.86
N PRO A 92 0.91 7.25 15.65
CA PRO A 92 1.49 8.22 16.59
C PRO A 92 0.66 9.50 16.78
N PHE A 93 -0.24 9.82 15.85
CA PHE A 93 -1.06 11.03 15.89
C PHE A 93 -2.49 10.77 16.38
N HIS A 94 -2.98 9.55 16.22
CA HIS A 94 -4.34 9.17 16.55
C HIS A 94 -4.46 8.19 17.73
N TRP A 95 -3.36 7.80 18.35
CA TRP A 95 -3.34 6.86 19.48
C TRP A 95 -4.31 7.26 20.60
N ALA A 96 -4.35 8.53 21.00
CA ALA A 96 -5.22 8.98 22.10
C ALA A 96 -6.71 8.82 21.74
N SER A 97 -7.08 8.97 20.47
CA SER A 97 -8.44 8.71 20.00
C SER A 97 -8.80 7.22 20.02
N ILE A 98 -7.82 6.34 19.76
CA ILE A 98 -7.97 4.88 19.82
C ILE A 98 -8.07 4.42 21.26
N VAL A 99 -7.22 4.93 22.15
CA VAL A 99 -7.20 4.59 23.58
C VAL A 99 -8.46 5.08 24.28
N ASN A 100 -8.89 6.32 24.04
CA ASN A 100 -10.06 6.91 24.70
C ASN A 100 -11.41 6.29 24.30
N LYS A 101 -11.46 5.51 23.21
CA LYS A 101 -12.69 4.85 22.72
C LYS A 101 -12.62 3.33 22.65
N GLY A 102 -11.42 2.77 22.44
CA GLY A 102 -11.20 1.35 22.17
C GLY A 102 -10.51 0.58 23.29
N ILE A 103 -10.09 1.24 24.38
CA ILE A 103 -9.60 0.58 25.61
C ILE A 103 -10.48 0.98 26.82
N THR A 104 -11.79 1.06 26.61
CA THR A 104 -12.70 0.44 27.59
C THR A 104 -12.61 -1.07 27.36
N LEU A 105 -11.44 -1.63 27.67
CA LEU A 105 -11.25 -3.06 27.77
C LEU A 105 -12.33 -3.54 28.74
N ARG A 106 -13.23 -4.34 28.20
CA ARG A 106 -14.36 -4.93 28.88
C ARG A 106 -13.82 -5.71 30.09
N ASN A 107 -13.75 -5.06 31.26
CA ASN A 107 -13.98 -5.56 32.62
C ASN A 107 -13.56 -4.51 33.67
N SER A 108 -14.49 -4.22 34.59
CA SER A 108 -14.29 -3.85 36.01
C SER A 108 -13.44 -2.61 36.32
N GLU A 109 -14.12 -1.55 36.80
CA GLU A 109 -13.77 -0.58 37.86
C GLU A 109 -12.34 0.02 38.02
N ASN A 110 -11.32 -0.41 37.27
CA ASN A 110 -9.98 0.15 37.23
C ASN A 110 -9.48 0.11 35.78
N SER A 111 -9.73 1.19 35.04
CA SER A 111 -9.10 1.41 33.73
C SER A 111 -7.68 1.91 33.96
N ASP A 112 -6.68 1.05 33.85
CA ASP A 112 -5.29 1.48 33.83
C ASP A 112 -5.04 2.31 32.56
N ALA A 113 -4.40 3.46 32.72
CA ALA A 113 -4.05 4.34 31.62
C ALA A 113 -3.02 3.65 30.71
N VAL A 114 -3.33 3.57 29.41
CA VAL A 114 -2.39 3.07 28.39
C VAL A 114 -1.08 3.85 28.46
N THR A 115 0.03 3.14 28.54
CA THR A 115 1.35 3.75 28.65
C THR A 115 2.00 3.97 27.29
N ILE A 116 3.02 4.84 27.24
CA ILE A 116 3.82 5.07 26.03
C ILE A 116 4.47 3.77 25.53
N ASN A 117 4.81 2.85 26.44
CA ASN A 117 5.42 1.56 26.10
C ASN A 117 4.45 0.65 25.35
N ASP A 118 3.18 0.62 25.76
CA ASP A 118 2.14 -0.18 25.10
C ASP A 118 1.91 0.32 23.66
N ILE A 119 1.95 1.64 23.45
CA ILE A 119 1.83 2.25 22.12
C ILE A 119 3.04 1.92 21.25
N ALA A 120 4.25 1.96 21.82
CA ALA A 120 5.47 1.60 21.10
C ALA A 120 5.46 0.12 20.69
N GLN A 121 4.93 -0.76 21.54
CA GLN A 121 4.75 -2.18 21.25
C GLN A 121 3.70 -2.41 20.17
N LEU A 122 2.52 -1.79 20.29
CA LEU A 122 1.47 -1.85 19.27
C LEU A 122 1.97 -1.38 17.91
N ARG A 123 2.70 -0.25 17.89
CA ARG A 123 3.29 0.28 16.65
C ARG A 123 4.26 -0.72 16.02
N ARG A 124 5.02 -1.46 16.84
CA ARG A 124 5.95 -2.48 16.38
C ARG A 124 5.20 -3.65 15.75
N TRP A 125 4.18 -4.19 16.41
CA TRP A 125 3.37 -5.29 15.85
C TRP A 125 2.74 -4.93 14.51
N ILE A 126 2.12 -3.75 14.40
CA ILE A 126 1.52 -3.30 13.12
C ILE A 126 2.60 -3.17 12.03
N LYS A 127 3.81 -2.74 12.39
CA LYS A 127 4.93 -2.67 11.46
C LYS A 127 5.37 -4.05 10.99
N ASP A 128 5.51 -4.99 11.93
CA ASP A 128 5.96 -6.35 11.65
C ASP A 128 4.95 -7.06 10.73
N ASP A 129 3.64 -6.90 11.00
CA ASP A 129 2.55 -7.40 10.14
C ASP A 129 2.56 -6.74 8.76
N ALA A 130 2.76 -5.41 8.69
CA ALA A 130 2.86 -4.68 7.42
C ALA A 130 4.05 -5.16 6.56
N GLU A 131 5.16 -5.51 7.21
CA GLU A 131 6.35 -6.03 6.54
C GLU A 131 6.13 -7.47 6.02
N GLU A 132 5.40 -8.32 6.76
CA GLU A 132 4.99 -9.64 6.28
C GLU A 132 4.06 -9.55 5.07
N LEU A 133 3.00 -8.73 5.15
CA LEU A 133 2.09 -8.50 4.02
C LEU A 133 2.81 -7.88 2.81
N GLY A 134 3.86 -7.09 3.07
CA GLY A 134 4.75 -6.59 2.02
C GLY A 134 5.58 -7.69 1.35
N ARG A 135 6.03 -8.69 2.11
CA ARG A 135 6.70 -9.90 1.58
C ARG A 135 5.74 -10.72 0.72
N ASP A 136 4.50 -10.93 1.17
CA ASP A 136 3.48 -11.63 0.38
C ASP A 136 3.20 -10.94 -0.96
N LEU A 137 3.16 -9.60 -0.97
CA LEU A 137 3.02 -8.82 -2.21
C LEU A 137 4.22 -9.04 -3.15
N ILE A 138 5.44 -9.04 -2.62
CA ILE A 138 6.65 -9.32 -3.41
C ILE A 138 6.59 -10.75 -3.98
N GLU A 139 6.23 -11.74 -3.17
CA GLU A 139 6.11 -13.13 -3.61
C GLU A 139 5.08 -13.28 -4.75
N TYR A 140 3.92 -12.62 -4.61
CA TYR A 140 2.91 -12.57 -5.67
C TYR A 140 3.48 -12.00 -6.98
N LEU A 141 4.18 -10.87 -6.91
CA LEU A 141 4.80 -10.23 -8.08
C LEU A 141 5.90 -11.09 -8.71
N CYS A 142 6.73 -11.76 -7.89
CA CYS A 142 7.71 -12.73 -8.39
C CYS A 142 6.98 -13.87 -9.13
N SER A 143 5.87 -14.37 -8.58
CA SER A 143 5.09 -15.47 -9.17
C SER A 143 4.38 -15.14 -10.48
N CYS A 144 4.01 -13.87 -10.66
CA CYS A 144 3.31 -13.38 -11.83
C CYS A 144 4.19 -12.44 -12.67
N LYS A 145 5.52 -12.58 -12.62
CA LYS A 145 6.47 -11.65 -13.26
C LYS A 145 6.24 -11.45 -14.76
N GLU A 146 5.75 -12.48 -15.46
CA GLU A 146 5.45 -12.42 -16.89
C GLU A 146 4.23 -11.52 -17.18
N SER A 147 3.27 -11.47 -16.24
CA SER A 147 2.09 -10.60 -16.31
C SER A 147 2.40 -9.15 -15.93
N TYR A 148 3.51 -8.89 -15.24
CA TYR A 148 3.91 -7.56 -14.77
C TYR A 148 5.29 -7.15 -15.34
N PRO A 149 5.42 -6.96 -16.66
CA PRO A 149 6.71 -6.66 -17.29
C PRO A 149 7.31 -5.30 -16.88
N LEU A 150 6.48 -4.35 -16.42
CA LEU A 150 6.90 -3.03 -15.91
C LEU A 150 7.34 -3.04 -14.44
N TRP A 151 7.19 -4.17 -13.75
CA TRP A 151 7.55 -4.29 -12.35
C TRP A 151 9.07 -4.17 -12.17
N LYS A 152 9.53 -3.13 -11.48
CA LYS A 152 10.95 -2.88 -11.23
C LYS A 152 11.18 -2.25 -9.86
N PRO A 153 11.37 -3.04 -8.80
CA PRO A 153 11.47 -2.53 -7.44
C PRO A 153 12.66 -1.57 -7.29
N GLY A 154 12.51 -0.54 -6.46
CA GLY A 154 13.55 0.50 -6.29
C GLY A 154 14.83 0.01 -5.61
N LYS A 155 14.81 -1.21 -5.07
CA LYS A 155 15.96 -1.99 -4.62
C LYS A 155 15.80 -3.38 -5.23
N GLY A 156 16.89 -4.03 -5.63
CA GLY A 156 16.80 -5.38 -6.23
C GLY A 156 15.92 -6.31 -5.38
N CYS A 157 14.94 -6.95 -6.01
CA CYS A 157 14.06 -7.87 -5.30
C CYS A 157 14.84 -9.14 -4.95
N ASP A 158 14.77 -9.52 -3.68
CA ASP A 158 15.24 -10.81 -3.21
C ASP A 158 14.15 -11.86 -3.48
N CYS A 159 13.82 -12.07 -4.76
CA CYS A 159 12.84 -13.10 -5.16
C CYS A 159 13.32 -14.52 -4.78
N GLY A 160 14.51 -14.71 -4.22
CA GLY A 160 15.02 -16.02 -3.82
C GLY A 160 15.55 -16.87 -4.98
N PRO A 161 16.19 -18.01 -4.66
CA PRO A 161 16.99 -18.79 -5.63
C PRO A 161 16.15 -19.54 -6.68
N LEU A 162 14.84 -19.67 -6.48
CA LEU A 162 13.94 -20.32 -7.43
C LEU A 162 13.55 -19.41 -8.60
N TRP A 163 13.83 -18.11 -8.50
CA TRP A 163 13.38 -17.11 -9.47
C TRP A 163 14.57 -16.58 -10.27
N ASN A 164 14.88 -17.27 -11.38
CA ASN A 164 15.91 -16.83 -12.32
C ASN A 164 15.46 -15.55 -13.05
N GLY A 165 16.12 -14.42 -12.76
CA GLY A 165 15.83 -13.10 -13.37
C GLY A 165 14.83 -12.29 -12.56
N GLY A 166 15.26 -11.77 -11.41
CA GLY A 166 14.43 -10.95 -10.52
C GLY A 166 14.14 -9.59 -11.13
N GLU A 167 12.86 -9.24 -11.13
CA GLU A 167 12.20 -8.08 -11.74
C GLU A 167 11.74 -8.23 -13.20
N GLY A 168 10.77 -7.39 -13.59
CA GLY A 168 10.12 -7.39 -14.89
C GLY A 168 11.09 -7.07 -16.03
N SER A 169 10.73 -7.53 -17.23
CA SER A 169 11.61 -7.55 -18.40
C SER A 169 11.73 -6.21 -19.15
N VAL A 170 10.84 -5.24 -18.90
CA VAL A 170 10.80 -3.98 -19.66
C VAL A 170 11.63 -2.90 -18.98
N VAL A 171 12.63 -2.37 -19.71
CA VAL A 171 13.41 -1.21 -19.27
C VAL A 171 12.50 0.01 -19.25
N SER A 172 12.38 0.65 -18.08
CA SER A 172 11.61 1.87 -17.96
C SER A 172 12.27 2.97 -18.77
N PRO A 173 11.52 3.82 -19.51
CA PRO A 173 12.08 5.04 -20.07
C PRO A 173 12.68 5.97 -18.99
N PHE A 174 12.35 5.75 -17.71
CA PHE A 174 12.91 6.46 -16.57
C PHE A 174 14.22 5.86 -16.03
N ASP A 175 14.57 4.61 -16.40
CA ASP A 175 15.82 3.95 -15.96
C ASP A 175 17.07 4.62 -16.56
N ALA A 176 16.93 5.28 -17.70
CA ALA A 176 18.02 5.98 -18.38
C ALA A 176 18.37 7.35 -17.78
N GLY A 177 17.61 7.83 -16.78
CA GLY A 177 17.84 9.13 -16.12
C GLY A 177 17.64 10.38 -16.99
N ILE A 178 17.41 10.23 -18.30
CA ILE A 178 17.21 11.33 -19.25
C ILE A 178 15.88 11.12 -19.97
N PHE A 179 14.84 11.82 -19.52
CA PHE A 179 13.57 11.89 -20.22
C PHE A 179 13.61 13.03 -21.25
N ILE A 180 13.71 12.68 -22.54
CA ILE A 180 13.55 13.65 -23.65
C ILE A 180 12.12 13.51 -24.18
N PRO A 181 11.20 14.46 -23.88
CA PRO A 181 9.86 14.40 -24.46
C PRO A 181 9.98 14.50 -25.99
N LYS A 182 9.28 13.61 -26.72
CA LYS A 182 9.16 13.72 -28.18
C LYS A 182 8.56 15.09 -28.50
N ARG A 183 9.33 15.98 -29.12
CA ARG A 183 8.78 17.18 -29.76
C ARG A 183 7.82 16.69 -30.84
N ARG A 184 6.52 16.94 -30.66
CA ARG A 184 5.53 16.79 -31.74
C ARG A 184 6.03 17.63 -32.93
N ARG A 185 6.27 16.97 -34.06
CA ARG A 185 6.42 17.64 -35.35
C ARG A 185 5.05 18.00 -35.90
#